data_AF-A0A495JI42-F1
#
_entry.id   AF-A0A495JI42-F1
#
_cell.length_a   1.000
_cell.length_b   1.000
_cell.length_c   1.000
_cell.angle_alpha   90.00
_cell.angle_beta   90.00
_cell.angle_gamma   90.00
#
_symmetry.space_group_name_H-M   'P 1'
#
loop_
_entity.id
_entity.type
_entity.pdbx_description
1 polymer ?
#
loop_
_entity_poly.entity_id
_entity_poly.type
_entity_poly.pdbx_seq_one_letter_code
_entity_poly.pdbx_strand_id
1 'polypeptide(L)'
;MLPASGWRRPTPVAWHGGRLGLWPLLGQLRCFVTGAGDSSVTRAAAREAGYGSVVLFEPGKIIDRRYLRGRWCTWVQPMRVIADNEDGLLLWHPAGSDFARLVDGDGKTQHEITIDQMRDPKLTVLTWQTYDILVLMPPQAAYSVWWFFRDGAFTGWYVNLETPYRRQPDGVETDDLVLDIVVTSDRLWEWKDVDEFDGRIGNPLYFDRATADAVRAEGERLTKLIMAGDFPFDGTYTDFRPDPRWSALRLPATLDPQPGLAG
;
A
#
# COMPACT_ATOMS: atom_id res chain seq x y z
N MET A 1 51.55 -12.33 1.02
CA MET A 1 51.45 -10.87 1.17
C MET A 1 50.58 -10.38 0.02
N LEU A 2 49.28 -10.10 0.12
CA LEU A 2 48.27 -9.99 1.18
C LEU A 2 46.95 -10.60 0.62
N PRO A 3 46.05 -11.17 1.46
CA PRO A 3 44.79 -11.74 1.01
C PRO A 3 43.69 -10.68 0.83
N ALA A 4 42.74 -10.98 -0.06
CA ALA A 4 41.52 -10.22 -0.30
C ALA A 4 40.69 -10.09 1.00
N SER A 5 40.58 -8.87 1.51
CA SER A 5 39.74 -8.51 2.65
C SER A 5 38.26 -8.54 2.26
N GLY A 6 37.47 -9.28 3.04
CA GLY A 6 36.08 -9.60 2.77
C GLY A 6 35.12 -8.43 2.95
N TRP A 7 34.24 -8.29 1.96
CA TRP A 7 32.93 -7.70 2.13
C TRP A 7 32.06 -8.68 2.92
N ARG A 8 31.87 -8.43 4.21
CA ARG A 8 30.81 -9.08 4.99
C ARG A 8 29.48 -8.54 4.47
N ARG A 9 28.62 -9.43 3.99
CA ARG A 9 27.21 -9.13 3.71
C ARG A 9 26.59 -8.49 4.95
N PRO A 10 25.91 -7.34 4.86
CA PRO A 10 25.04 -6.88 5.94
C PRO A 10 24.01 -7.97 6.22
N THR A 11 23.86 -8.34 7.49
CA THR A 11 22.79 -9.24 7.94
C THR A 11 21.43 -8.63 7.63
N PRO A 12 20.47 -9.41 7.08
CA PRO A 12 19.15 -8.90 6.77
C PRO A 12 18.44 -8.48 8.06
N VAL A 13 18.01 -7.22 8.13
CA VAL A 13 17.10 -6.76 9.17
C VAL A 13 15.72 -7.18 8.72
N ALA A 14 15.25 -8.32 9.25
CA ALA A 14 13.88 -8.77 9.04
C ALA A 14 12.93 -7.69 9.55
N TRP A 15 12.10 -7.14 8.66
CA TRP A 15 10.95 -6.31 9.02
C TRP A 15 9.88 -7.21 9.64
N HIS A 16 10.00 -7.46 10.94
CA HIS A 16 8.90 -7.92 11.78
C HIS A 16 8.29 -6.70 12.46
N GLY A 17 6.97 -6.57 12.38
CA GLY A 17 6.23 -5.54 13.11
C GLY A 17 6.55 -5.62 14.60
N GLY A 18 7.44 -4.76 15.08
CA GLY A 18 7.84 -4.70 16.48
C GLY A 18 9.28 -4.26 16.70
N ARG A 19 9.45 -2.95 16.95
CA ARG A 19 10.65 -2.22 17.43
C ARG A 19 11.70 -1.78 16.39
N LEU A 20 12.11 -0.54 16.62
CA LEU A 20 12.89 0.38 15.79
C LEU A 20 14.39 0.04 15.75
N GLY A 21 14.99 0.12 14.56
CA GLY A 21 16.40 0.43 14.34
C GLY A 21 16.52 1.78 13.62
N LEU A 22 17.29 2.71 14.20
CA LEU A 22 17.62 4.02 13.61
C LEU A 22 18.58 3.87 12.42
N TRP A 23 18.31 4.55 11.30
CA TRP A 23 19.27 4.76 10.22
C TRP A 23 19.36 6.26 9.85
N PRO A 24 20.52 6.82 9.45
CA PRO A 24 20.73 8.27 9.43
C PRO A 24 20.11 8.99 8.22
N LEU A 25 19.72 10.24 8.48
CA LEU A 25 19.23 11.28 7.57
C LEU A 25 20.35 11.86 6.68
N LEU A 26 20.14 11.86 5.35
CA LEU A 26 20.71 12.77 4.34
C LEU A 26 19.71 12.73 3.15
N GLY A 27 19.21 13.79 2.52
CA GLY A 27 19.56 15.20 2.38
C GLY A 27 18.44 15.90 1.57
N GLN A 28 18.22 17.18 1.81
CA GLN A 28 17.12 17.98 1.24
C GLN A 28 17.45 18.54 -0.14
N LEU A 29 16.46 18.55 -1.05
CA LEU A 29 16.31 19.56 -2.09
C LEU A 29 14.81 19.86 -2.25
N ARG A 30 14.47 21.14 -2.23
CA ARG A 30 13.11 21.68 -2.37
C ARG A 30 12.86 22.03 -3.84
N CYS A 31 11.76 21.56 -4.40
CA CYS A 31 11.11 22.20 -5.53
C CYS A 31 9.64 22.47 -5.15
N PHE A 32 9.11 23.59 -5.62
CA PHE A 32 7.70 23.95 -5.45
C PHE A 32 7.02 23.75 -6.80
N VAL A 33 5.87 23.06 -6.82
CA VAL A 33 4.92 23.19 -7.92
C VAL A 33 3.54 23.51 -7.34
N THR A 34 3.11 24.74 -7.57
CA THR A 34 1.72 25.19 -7.45
C THR A 34 1.02 24.99 -8.78
N GLY A 35 -0.16 24.39 -8.80
CA GLY A 35 -1.00 24.37 -10.00
C GLY A 35 -2.27 23.55 -9.84
N ALA A 36 -3.33 24.17 -9.32
CA ALA A 36 -4.68 23.66 -9.43
C ALA A 36 -5.13 23.79 -10.90
N GLY A 37 -5.22 22.65 -11.60
CA GLY A 37 -5.76 22.55 -12.95
C GLY A 37 -7.27 22.29 -12.94
N ASP A 38 -7.97 22.83 -13.93
CA ASP A 38 -9.43 22.85 -14.10
C ASP A 38 -10.07 21.46 -14.20
N SER A 39 -10.88 21.11 -13.21
CA SER A 39 -11.60 19.84 -13.01
C SER A 39 -12.67 19.47 -14.06
N SER A 40 -12.86 20.30 -15.09
CA SER A 40 -13.82 20.05 -16.18
C SER A 40 -13.21 19.24 -17.34
N VAL A 41 -11.91 19.36 -17.57
CA VAL A 41 -11.20 18.72 -18.70
C VAL A 41 -10.96 17.22 -18.45
N THR A 42 -10.77 16.82 -17.18
CA THR A 42 -10.49 15.42 -16.79
C THR A 42 -11.66 14.47 -17.02
N ARG A 43 -12.92 14.94 -16.93
CA ARG A 43 -14.11 14.09 -17.12
C ARG A 43 -14.35 13.69 -18.57
N ALA A 44 -13.89 14.49 -19.53
CA ALA A 44 -14.07 14.21 -20.95
C ALA A 44 -13.06 13.16 -21.45
N ALA A 45 -11.81 13.26 -21.03
CA ALA A 45 -10.75 12.30 -21.40
C ALA A 45 -11.03 10.87 -20.88
N ALA A 46 -11.56 10.75 -19.65
CA ALA A 46 -11.93 9.45 -19.09
C ALA A 46 -13.01 8.72 -19.92
N ARG A 47 -13.92 9.46 -20.58
CA ARG A 47 -14.99 8.88 -21.41
C ARG A 47 -14.49 8.36 -22.76
N GLU A 48 -13.47 8.98 -23.35
CA GLU A 48 -12.92 8.57 -24.66
C GLU A 48 -12.00 7.34 -24.55
N ALA A 49 -11.39 7.09 -23.39
CA ALA A 49 -10.50 5.95 -23.15
C ALA A 49 -11.22 4.61 -22.84
N GLY A 50 -12.54 4.52 -23.05
CA GLY A 50 -13.29 3.27 -22.84
C GLY A 50 -13.55 2.89 -21.38
N TYR A 51 -13.31 3.80 -20.42
CA TYR A 51 -13.86 3.67 -19.07
C TYR A 51 -15.38 3.92 -19.16
N GLY A 52 -16.17 2.84 -19.29
CA GLY A 52 -17.61 2.90 -19.03
C GLY A 52 -17.84 3.63 -17.71
N SER A 53 -18.86 4.50 -17.62
CA SER A 53 -18.99 5.56 -16.61
C SER A 53 -18.57 5.21 -15.17
N VAL A 54 -17.27 5.25 -14.89
CA VAL A 54 -16.74 5.08 -13.54
C VAL A 54 -16.87 6.44 -12.88
N VAL A 55 -17.67 6.51 -11.83
CA VAL A 55 -17.71 7.70 -10.96
C VAL A 55 -16.38 7.74 -10.23
N LEU A 56 -15.56 8.73 -10.56
CA LEU A 56 -14.30 9.02 -9.87
C LEU A 56 -14.59 9.56 -8.46
N PHE A 57 -13.69 9.31 -7.52
CA PHE A 57 -13.74 9.92 -6.20
C PHE A 57 -13.25 11.36 -6.27
N GLU A 58 -13.95 12.26 -5.58
CA GLU A 58 -13.57 13.66 -5.54
C GLU A 58 -12.34 13.87 -4.63
N PRO A 59 -11.37 14.72 -5.03
CA PRO A 59 -10.27 15.12 -4.15
C PRO A 59 -10.78 15.65 -2.81
N GLY A 60 -10.15 15.21 -1.72
CA GLY A 60 -10.53 15.52 -0.35
C GLY A 60 -11.57 14.58 0.25
N LYS A 61 -12.30 13.79 -0.56
CA LYS A 61 -13.22 12.76 -0.04
C LYS A 61 -12.44 11.75 0.79
N ILE A 62 -13.03 11.34 1.93
CA ILE A 62 -12.52 10.21 2.71
C ILE A 62 -13.23 8.96 2.22
N ILE A 63 -12.45 7.93 1.91
CA ILE A 63 -12.92 6.62 1.46
C ILE A 63 -12.23 5.53 2.27
N ASP A 64 -12.78 4.33 2.28
CA ASP A 64 -12.12 3.17 2.89
C ASP A 64 -11.39 2.33 1.84
N ARG A 65 -10.12 2.03 2.10
CA ARG A 65 -9.37 0.98 1.39
C ARG A 65 -9.45 -0.30 2.21
N ARG A 66 -9.94 -1.38 1.61
CA ARG A 66 -10.20 -2.65 2.28
C ARG A 66 -9.42 -3.79 1.64
N TYR A 67 -8.84 -4.63 2.48
CA TYR A 67 -8.33 -5.93 2.04
C TYR A 67 -9.35 -7.02 2.33
N LEU A 68 -9.60 -7.86 1.34
CA LEU A 68 -10.48 -9.02 1.47
C LEU A 68 -9.68 -10.32 1.40
N ARG A 69 -10.27 -11.35 2.00
CA ARG A 69 -9.82 -12.73 1.92
C ARG A 69 -11.02 -13.66 1.99
N GLY A 70 -11.52 -14.08 0.82
CA GLY A 70 -12.80 -14.78 0.72
C GLY A 70 -13.92 -13.88 1.25
N ARG A 71 -14.66 -14.36 2.27
CA ARG A 71 -15.74 -13.58 2.90
C ARG A 71 -15.28 -12.56 3.94
N TRP A 72 -13.99 -12.55 4.28
CA TRP A 72 -13.47 -11.77 5.40
C TRP A 72 -12.86 -10.47 4.92
N CYS A 73 -13.18 -9.37 5.59
CA CYS A 73 -12.40 -8.14 5.52
C CYS A 73 -11.24 -8.23 6.53
N THR A 74 -10.01 -8.22 6.03
CA THR A 74 -8.79 -8.42 6.82
C THR A 74 -8.13 -7.13 7.23
N TRP A 75 -8.40 -6.05 6.50
CA TRP A 75 -7.86 -4.72 6.72
C TRP A 75 -8.85 -3.65 6.28
N VAL A 76 -8.99 -2.57 7.05
CA VAL A 76 -9.73 -1.36 6.67
C VAL A 76 -8.86 -0.16 6.99
N GLN A 77 -8.69 0.74 6.02
CA GLN A 77 -7.91 1.95 6.19
C GLN A 77 -8.67 3.13 5.58
N PRO A 78 -9.06 4.14 6.36
CA PRO A 78 -9.64 5.36 5.83
C PRO A 78 -8.54 6.15 5.13
N MET A 79 -8.80 6.61 3.93
CA MET A 79 -7.86 7.28 3.05
C MET A 79 -8.48 8.58 2.54
N ARG A 80 -7.69 9.66 2.55
CA ARG A 80 -8.08 10.90 1.87
C ARG A 80 -7.70 10.82 0.40
N VAL A 81 -8.64 11.04 -0.50
CA VAL A 81 -8.36 11.10 -1.93
C VAL A 81 -7.56 12.36 -2.25
N ILE A 82 -6.40 12.19 -2.87
CA ILE A 82 -5.58 13.30 -3.39
C ILE A 82 -5.92 13.53 -4.86
N ALA A 83 -5.96 12.44 -5.64
CA ALA A 83 -6.35 12.45 -7.04
C ALA A 83 -6.98 11.11 -7.42
N ASP A 84 -7.86 11.15 -8.42
CA ASP A 84 -8.42 9.97 -9.06
C ASP A 84 -8.52 10.26 -10.56
N ASN A 85 -7.52 9.82 -11.32
CA ASN A 85 -7.32 10.16 -12.73
C ASN A 85 -6.72 8.98 -13.51
N GLU A 86 -6.17 9.24 -14.69
CA GLU A 86 -5.60 8.20 -15.58
C GLU A 86 -4.39 7.47 -14.99
N ASP A 87 -3.62 8.12 -14.11
CA ASP A 87 -2.50 7.49 -13.39
C ASP A 87 -2.99 6.54 -12.29
N GLY A 88 -4.25 6.69 -11.89
CA GLY A 88 -4.92 5.87 -10.89
C GLY A 88 -5.42 6.66 -9.70
N LEU A 89 -5.64 5.93 -8.61
CA LEU A 89 -6.16 6.48 -7.36
C LEU A 89 -4.99 6.81 -6.43
N LEU A 90 -4.77 8.09 -6.18
CA LEU A 90 -3.74 8.60 -5.27
C LEU A 90 -4.38 8.97 -3.93
N LEU A 91 -3.91 8.34 -2.85
CA LEU A 91 -4.52 8.34 -1.53
C LEU A 91 -3.54 8.79 -0.46
N TRP A 92 -4.01 9.49 0.55
CA TRP A 92 -3.21 9.95 1.68
C TRP A 92 -3.73 9.41 3.00
N HIS A 93 -2.81 8.94 3.84
CA HIS A 93 -3.09 8.47 5.19
C HIS A 93 -1.98 8.91 6.16
N PRO A 94 -2.25 9.87 7.06
CA PRO A 94 -1.24 10.38 7.98
C PRO A 94 -1.09 9.48 9.21
N ALA A 95 0.10 9.47 9.80
CA ALA A 95 0.36 8.96 11.14
C ALA A 95 -0.63 9.56 12.15
N GLY A 96 -1.02 8.74 13.13
CA GLY A 96 -2.05 9.06 14.11
C GLY A 96 -3.48 8.80 13.63
N SER A 97 -3.70 8.41 12.38
CA SER A 97 -5.00 7.95 11.86
C SER A 97 -5.33 6.53 12.32
N ASP A 98 -6.60 6.16 12.22
CA ASP A 98 -7.06 4.81 12.53
C ASP A 98 -6.84 3.87 11.34
N PHE A 99 -6.55 2.60 11.60
CA PHE A 99 -6.77 1.51 10.67
C PHE A 99 -7.35 0.33 11.45
N ALA A 100 -8.01 -0.61 10.80
CA ALA A 100 -8.46 -1.84 11.43
C ALA A 100 -7.81 -3.04 10.76
N ARG A 101 -7.47 -4.05 11.56
CA ARG A 101 -7.01 -5.35 11.06
C ARG A 101 -7.77 -6.49 11.73
N LEU A 102 -7.93 -7.59 11.01
CA LEU A 102 -8.56 -8.79 11.54
C LEU A 102 -7.60 -9.48 12.51
N VAL A 103 -8.10 -9.74 13.72
CA VAL A 103 -7.39 -10.51 14.75
C VAL A 103 -8.31 -11.58 15.30
N ASP A 104 -7.75 -12.69 15.75
CA ASP A 104 -8.49 -13.70 16.49
C ASP A 104 -8.76 -13.27 17.96
N GLY A 105 -9.48 -14.10 18.70
CA GLY A 105 -9.81 -13.88 20.11
C GLY A 105 -8.59 -13.79 21.03
N ASP A 106 -7.44 -14.35 20.61
CA ASP A 106 -6.16 -14.29 21.33
C ASP A 106 -5.28 -13.11 20.85
N GLY A 107 -5.77 -12.31 19.90
CA GLY A 107 -5.07 -11.14 19.34
C GLY A 107 -4.09 -11.44 18.21
N LYS A 108 -4.03 -12.68 17.72
CA LYS A 108 -3.16 -13.10 16.62
C LYS A 108 -3.66 -12.57 15.28
N THR A 109 -2.71 -12.23 14.42
CA THR A 109 -2.96 -11.72 13.07
C THR A 109 -2.92 -12.81 12.01
N GLN A 110 -3.32 -12.47 10.77
CA GLN A 110 -3.25 -13.39 9.63
C GLN A 110 -1.84 -13.85 9.25
N HIS A 111 -0.80 -13.13 9.69
CA HIS A 111 0.61 -13.52 9.51
C HIS A 111 1.03 -14.65 10.46
N GLU A 112 0.33 -14.79 11.59
CA GLU A 112 0.65 -15.78 12.61
C GLU A 112 -0.19 -17.05 12.47
N ILE A 113 -1.46 -16.89 12.06
CA ILE A 113 -2.39 -18.00 11.82
C ILE A 113 -3.24 -17.71 10.59
N THR A 114 -3.62 -18.75 9.86
CA THR A 114 -4.48 -18.57 8.69
C THR A 114 -5.90 -18.19 9.11
N ILE A 115 -6.63 -17.47 8.26
CA ILE A 115 -7.95 -16.93 8.61
C ILE A 115 -8.98 -18.04 8.90
N ASP A 116 -8.86 -19.19 8.24
CA ASP A 116 -9.67 -20.38 8.51
C ASP A 116 -9.39 -21.02 9.88
N GLN A 117 -8.27 -20.69 10.52
CA GLN A 117 -7.89 -21.15 11.86
C GLN A 117 -8.20 -20.15 12.97
N MET A 118 -8.61 -18.92 12.61
CA MET A 118 -8.92 -17.87 13.60
C MET A 118 -10.18 -18.25 14.41
N ARG A 119 -10.09 -18.11 15.73
CA ARG A 119 -11.23 -18.24 16.64
C ARG A 119 -11.76 -16.85 16.99
N ASP A 120 -13.07 -16.65 16.90
CA ASP A 120 -13.72 -15.35 17.20
C ASP A 120 -13.05 -14.13 16.49
N PRO A 121 -12.90 -14.18 15.15
CA PRO A 121 -12.21 -13.13 14.40
C PRO A 121 -12.99 -11.82 14.41
N LYS A 122 -12.28 -10.72 14.68
CA LYS A 122 -12.85 -9.37 14.75
C LYS A 122 -11.91 -8.32 14.14
N LEU A 123 -12.49 -7.33 13.48
CA LEU A 123 -11.74 -6.15 13.07
C LEU A 123 -11.44 -5.30 14.31
N THR A 124 -10.16 -5.17 14.64
CA THR A 124 -9.70 -4.34 15.76
C THR A 124 -9.13 -3.04 15.23
N VAL A 125 -9.71 -1.92 15.66
CA VAL A 125 -9.22 -0.58 15.34
C VAL A 125 -7.94 -0.29 16.13
N LEU A 126 -6.92 0.17 15.42
CA LEU A 126 -5.59 0.51 15.88
C LEU A 126 -5.20 1.88 15.33
N THR A 127 -4.16 2.48 15.88
CA THR A 127 -3.63 3.76 15.39
C THR A 127 -2.40 3.50 14.52
N TRP A 128 -2.39 4.04 13.30
CA TRP A 128 -1.26 4.06 12.38
C TRP A 128 -0.13 4.93 12.95
N GLN A 129 1.10 4.43 12.96
CA GLN A 129 2.23 5.07 13.67
C GLN A 129 3.40 5.37 12.74
N THR A 130 4.26 6.27 13.20
CA THR A 130 5.62 6.53 12.67
C THR A 130 5.71 7.25 11.33
N TYR A 131 4.94 6.83 10.32
CA TYR A 131 5.05 7.35 8.96
C TYR A 131 3.70 7.84 8.46
N ASP A 132 3.71 8.95 7.74
CA ASP A 132 2.62 9.26 6.82
C ASP A 132 2.84 8.48 5.51
N ILE A 133 1.75 8.11 4.84
CA ILE A 133 1.82 7.43 3.56
C ILE A 133 0.98 8.12 2.49
N LEU A 134 1.57 8.22 1.30
CA LEU A 134 0.86 8.46 0.05
C LEU A 134 0.81 7.13 -0.70
N VAL A 135 -0.34 6.70 -1.19
CA VAL A 135 -0.54 5.41 -1.85
C VAL A 135 -1.11 5.64 -3.23
N LEU A 136 -0.38 5.22 -4.27
CA LEU A 136 -0.87 5.17 -5.64
C LEU A 136 -1.34 3.75 -5.94
N MET A 137 -2.60 3.61 -6.35
CA MET A 137 -3.17 2.39 -6.90
C MET A 137 -3.43 2.59 -8.40
N PRO A 138 -2.52 2.17 -9.30
CA PRO A 138 -2.71 2.34 -10.73
C PRO A 138 -3.92 1.52 -11.24
N PRO A 139 -4.61 1.98 -12.28
CA PRO A 139 -5.82 1.33 -12.76
C PRO A 139 -5.50 -0.07 -13.31
N GLN A 140 -6.28 -1.07 -12.87
CA GLN A 140 -6.15 -2.47 -13.31
C GLN A 140 -4.78 -3.12 -13.02
N ALA A 141 -3.94 -2.49 -12.20
CA ALA A 141 -2.63 -3.01 -11.86
C ALA A 141 -2.67 -3.97 -10.66
N ALA A 142 -1.81 -4.97 -10.66
CA ALA A 142 -1.68 -5.93 -9.56
C ALA A 142 -0.68 -5.45 -8.48
N TYR A 143 -0.67 -4.15 -8.20
CA TYR A 143 0.17 -3.55 -7.17
C TYR A 143 -0.32 -2.15 -6.78
N SER A 144 0.14 -1.67 -5.63
CA SER A 144 0.21 -0.24 -5.30
C SER A 144 1.63 0.16 -4.91
N VAL A 145 1.94 1.44 -5.07
CA VAL A 145 3.20 2.04 -4.64
C VAL A 145 2.94 3.08 -3.56
N TRP A 146 3.64 2.97 -2.45
CA TRP A 146 3.45 3.79 -1.28
C TRP A 146 4.71 4.62 -1.06
N TRP A 147 4.58 5.93 -0.90
CA TRP A 147 5.64 6.81 -0.45
C TRP A 147 5.52 6.95 1.06
N PHE A 148 6.62 6.72 1.76
CA PHE A 148 6.70 6.88 3.21
C PHE A 148 7.35 8.22 3.55
N PHE A 149 6.73 8.94 4.48
CA PHE A 149 7.24 10.20 5.00
C PHE A 149 7.36 10.15 6.52
N ARG A 150 8.45 10.68 7.06
CA ARG A 150 8.65 10.86 8.49
C ARG A 150 9.03 12.31 8.76
N ASP A 151 8.30 12.95 9.66
CA ASP A 151 8.50 14.36 10.00
C ASP A 151 8.49 15.27 8.73
N GLY A 152 7.65 14.91 7.75
CA GLY A 152 7.55 15.58 6.45
C GLY A 152 8.70 15.32 5.48
N ALA A 153 9.65 14.44 5.79
CA ALA A 153 10.72 14.03 4.89
C ALA A 153 10.42 12.66 4.26
N PHE A 154 10.58 12.55 2.95
CA PHE A 154 10.47 11.27 2.23
C PHE A 154 11.58 10.31 2.65
N THR A 155 11.24 9.05 2.91
CA THR A 155 12.19 8.03 3.40
C THR A 155 12.36 6.83 2.47
N GLY A 156 11.46 6.63 1.51
CA GLY A 156 11.48 5.48 0.61
C GLY A 156 10.10 5.08 0.13
N TRP A 157 10.08 4.07 -0.75
CA TRP A 157 8.85 3.47 -1.25
C TRP A 157 8.61 2.07 -0.69
N TYR A 158 7.35 1.65 -0.78
CA TYR A 158 6.93 0.27 -0.61
C TYR A 158 6.07 -0.12 -1.80
N VAL A 159 6.33 -1.27 -2.40
CA VAL A 159 5.46 -1.86 -3.40
C VAL A 159 4.67 -2.97 -2.73
N ASN A 160 3.35 -2.80 -2.66
CA ASN A 160 2.44 -3.84 -2.19
C ASN A 160 1.92 -4.58 -3.42
N LEU A 161 2.26 -5.86 -3.62
CA LEU A 161 1.62 -6.64 -4.67
C LEU A 161 0.23 -7.06 -4.17
N GLU A 162 -0.79 -6.73 -4.93
CA GLU A 162 -2.19 -6.90 -4.54
C GLU A 162 -3.06 -7.07 -5.78
N THR A 163 -4.27 -7.60 -5.64
CA THR A 163 -5.14 -7.73 -6.81
C THR A 163 -5.59 -6.35 -7.32
N PRO A 164 -5.92 -6.21 -8.62
CA PRO A 164 -6.53 -4.99 -9.11
C PRO A 164 -7.74 -4.59 -8.27
N TYR A 165 -7.74 -3.34 -7.79
CA TYR A 165 -8.77 -2.88 -6.88
C TYR A 165 -10.14 -2.78 -7.57
N ARG A 166 -11.19 -3.08 -6.81
CA ARG A 166 -12.59 -2.89 -7.18
C ARG A 166 -13.12 -1.66 -6.47
N ARG A 167 -13.87 -0.82 -7.18
CA ARG A 167 -14.49 0.36 -6.61
C ARG A 167 -15.81 -0.01 -5.93
N GLN A 168 -16.03 0.60 -4.77
CA GLN A 168 -17.26 0.57 -4.00
C GLN A 168 -17.76 2.01 -3.78
N PRO A 169 -19.05 2.24 -3.45
CA PRO A 169 -19.59 3.58 -3.22
C PRO A 169 -18.82 4.40 -2.17
N ASP A 170 -18.27 3.71 -1.17
CA ASP A 170 -17.56 4.26 -0.02
C ASP A 170 -16.03 4.02 -0.07
N GLY A 171 -15.50 3.41 -1.12
CA GLY A 171 -14.06 3.27 -1.31
C GLY A 171 -13.63 2.17 -2.25
N VAL A 172 -12.59 1.42 -1.88
CA VAL A 172 -12.00 0.40 -2.74
C VAL A 172 -11.71 -0.88 -1.97
N GLU A 173 -11.84 -2.00 -2.68
CA GLU A 173 -11.53 -3.33 -2.19
C GLU A 173 -10.44 -3.96 -3.05
N THR A 174 -9.46 -4.57 -2.42
CA THR A 174 -8.42 -5.37 -3.07
C THR A 174 -8.09 -6.55 -2.17
N ASP A 175 -7.21 -7.42 -2.63
CA ASP A 175 -6.73 -8.58 -1.88
C ASP A 175 -5.21 -8.51 -1.89
N ASP A 176 -4.60 -8.45 -0.71
CA ASP A 176 -3.15 -8.49 -0.55
C ASP A 176 -2.57 -9.80 -1.13
N LEU A 177 -1.46 -9.74 -1.85
CA LEU A 177 -0.83 -10.93 -2.45
C LEU A 177 0.44 -11.33 -1.71
N VAL A 178 0.64 -10.87 -0.47
CA VAL A 178 1.67 -11.26 0.51
C VAL A 178 3.10 -10.88 0.13
N LEU A 179 3.46 -10.88 -1.15
CA LEU A 179 4.80 -10.54 -1.60
C LEU A 179 4.95 -9.03 -1.80
N ASP A 180 6.02 -8.47 -1.24
CA ASP A 180 6.25 -7.03 -1.25
C ASP A 180 7.67 -6.66 -1.69
N ILE A 181 7.88 -5.39 -2.00
CA ILE A 181 9.21 -4.82 -2.26
C ILE A 181 9.40 -3.58 -1.40
N VAL A 182 10.45 -3.59 -0.57
CA VAL A 182 10.87 -2.39 0.17
C VAL A 182 11.92 -1.67 -0.67
N VAL A 183 11.76 -0.36 -0.81
CA VAL A 183 12.64 0.47 -1.64
C VAL A 183 13.10 1.68 -0.82
N THR A 184 14.41 1.83 -0.70
CA THR A 184 15.05 3.01 -0.09
C THR A 184 14.88 4.26 -0.96
N SER A 185 15.11 5.44 -0.40
CA SER A 185 15.05 6.71 -1.15
C SER A 185 16.08 6.81 -2.30
N ASP A 186 17.18 6.05 -2.23
CA ASP A 186 18.21 5.91 -3.26
C ASP A 186 17.97 4.72 -4.20
N ARG A 187 16.78 4.09 -4.14
CA ARG A 187 16.31 3.02 -5.03
C ARG A 187 17.07 1.69 -4.90
N LEU A 188 17.76 1.49 -3.78
CA LEU A 188 18.12 0.14 -3.34
C LEU A 188 16.84 -0.58 -2.89
N TRP A 189 16.67 -1.83 -3.28
CA TRP A 189 15.45 -2.58 -3.03
C TRP A 189 15.72 -3.99 -2.54
N GLU A 190 14.76 -4.54 -1.80
CA GLU A 190 14.73 -5.92 -1.35
C GLU A 190 13.31 -6.50 -1.46
N TRP A 191 13.22 -7.80 -1.74
CA TRP A 191 11.97 -8.54 -1.57
C TRP A 191 11.65 -8.68 -0.09
N LYS A 192 10.37 -8.59 0.24
CA LYS A 192 9.85 -8.80 1.59
C LYS A 192 8.77 -9.89 1.57
N ASP A 193 8.72 -10.64 2.68
CA ASP A 193 7.72 -11.69 2.96
C ASP A 193 7.71 -12.86 1.96
N VAL A 194 8.87 -13.14 1.33
CA VAL A 194 9.08 -14.24 0.37
C VAL A 194 8.69 -15.60 0.95
N ASP A 195 9.12 -15.89 2.17
CA ASP A 195 8.85 -17.18 2.83
C ASP A 195 7.35 -17.34 3.15
N GLU A 196 6.69 -16.26 3.56
CA GLU A 196 5.24 -16.27 3.79
C GLU A 196 4.50 -16.49 2.48
N PHE A 197 4.86 -15.74 1.43
CA PHE A 197 4.30 -15.87 0.09
C PHE A 197 4.39 -17.31 -0.43
N ASP A 198 5.57 -17.93 -0.36
CA ASP A 198 5.78 -19.31 -0.79
C ASP A 198 4.95 -20.30 0.05
N GLY A 199 4.82 -20.05 1.36
CA GLY A 199 3.99 -20.83 2.26
C GLY A 199 2.49 -20.75 1.98
N ARG A 200 2.02 -19.74 1.22
CA ARG A 200 0.59 -19.59 0.86
C ARG A 200 0.22 -20.23 -0.47
N ILE A 201 1.18 -20.63 -1.30
CA ILE A 201 0.90 -21.17 -2.63
C ILE A 201 0.07 -22.46 -2.53
N GLY A 202 -1.07 -22.48 -3.22
CA GLY A 202 -1.99 -23.62 -3.22
C GLY A 202 -3.01 -23.61 -2.07
N ASN A 203 -2.96 -22.64 -1.16
CA ASN A 203 -4.02 -22.44 -0.18
C ASN A 203 -5.27 -21.84 -0.88
N PRO A 204 -6.47 -22.44 -0.73
CA PRO A 204 -7.69 -21.97 -1.39
C PRO A 204 -8.14 -20.54 -1.04
N LEU A 205 -7.69 -19.99 0.09
CA LEU A 205 -7.96 -18.59 0.45
C LEU A 205 -6.98 -17.63 -0.22
N TYR A 206 -5.81 -18.09 -0.66
CA TYR A 206 -4.76 -17.25 -1.21
C TYR A 206 -4.74 -17.36 -2.73
N PHE A 207 -3.73 -18.02 -3.28
CA PHE A 207 -3.50 -18.09 -4.72
C PHE A 207 -2.90 -19.43 -5.10
N ASP A 208 -3.21 -19.84 -6.33
CA ASP A 208 -2.59 -21.02 -6.93
C ASP A 208 -1.18 -20.72 -7.46
N ARG A 209 -0.53 -21.76 -8.00
CA ARG A 209 0.84 -21.64 -8.53
C ARG A 209 0.93 -20.65 -9.69
N ALA A 210 -0.06 -20.65 -10.59
CA ALA A 210 -0.07 -19.79 -11.76
C ALA A 210 -0.18 -18.31 -11.39
N THR A 211 -1.05 -17.99 -10.44
CA THR A 211 -1.19 -16.65 -9.88
C THR A 211 0.09 -16.23 -9.16
N ALA A 212 0.71 -17.12 -8.38
CA ALA A 212 1.98 -16.82 -7.72
C ALA A 212 3.10 -16.50 -8.72
N ASP A 213 3.17 -17.21 -9.85
CA ASP A 213 4.13 -16.92 -10.92
C ASP A 213 3.88 -15.56 -11.57
N ALA A 214 2.61 -15.19 -11.80
CA ALA A 214 2.25 -13.87 -12.31
C ALA A 214 2.63 -12.75 -11.33
N VAL A 215 2.43 -12.94 -10.03
CA VAL A 215 2.82 -11.99 -8.98
C VAL A 215 4.33 -11.77 -8.96
N ARG A 216 5.11 -12.86 -9.04
CA ARG A 216 6.58 -12.76 -9.13
C ARG A 216 7.04 -12.02 -10.38
N ALA A 217 6.45 -12.34 -11.54
CA ALA A 217 6.77 -11.67 -12.79
C ALA A 217 6.44 -10.16 -12.74
N GLU A 218 5.33 -9.78 -12.10
CA GLU A 218 4.96 -8.38 -11.95
C GLU A 218 5.90 -7.64 -11.00
N GLY A 219 6.25 -8.25 -9.87
CA GLY A 219 7.27 -7.67 -8.99
C GLY A 219 8.64 -7.55 -9.70
N GLU A 220 9.07 -8.55 -10.48
CA GLU A 220 10.29 -8.45 -11.30
C GLU A 220 10.21 -7.30 -12.32
N ARG A 221 9.05 -7.09 -12.95
CA ARG A 221 8.83 -5.94 -13.84
C ARG A 221 9.00 -4.62 -13.07
N LEU A 222 8.46 -4.52 -11.85
CA LEU A 222 8.55 -3.34 -11.00
C LEU A 222 9.99 -3.06 -10.53
N THR A 223 10.78 -4.10 -10.24
CA THR A 223 12.22 -3.92 -9.91
C THR A 223 12.99 -3.25 -11.05
N LYS A 224 12.61 -3.49 -12.31
CA LYS A 224 13.23 -2.82 -13.47
C LYS A 224 12.90 -1.33 -13.49
N LEU A 225 11.66 -0.94 -13.16
CA LEU A 225 11.29 0.47 -13.02
C LEU A 225 12.05 1.14 -11.86
N ILE A 226 12.17 0.45 -10.72
CA ILE A 226 12.95 0.92 -9.57
C ILE A 226 14.40 1.21 -9.99
N MET A 227 15.04 0.25 -10.66
CA MET A 227 16.45 0.40 -11.09
C MET A 227 16.64 1.47 -12.18
N ALA A 228 15.66 1.63 -13.07
CA ALA A 228 15.67 2.69 -14.09
C ALA A 228 15.40 4.08 -13.49
N GLY A 229 14.76 4.14 -12.32
CA GLY A 229 14.26 5.39 -11.76
C GLY A 229 13.10 5.96 -12.58
N ASP A 230 12.31 5.09 -13.20
CA ASP A 230 11.10 5.46 -13.92
C ASP A 230 9.95 5.67 -12.94
N PHE A 231 8.92 6.43 -13.35
CA PHE A 231 7.69 6.57 -12.57
C PHE A 231 7.14 5.19 -12.16
N PRO A 232 6.75 4.98 -10.88
CA PRO A 232 6.62 5.95 -9.79
C PRO A 232 7.87 6.20 -8.90
N PHE A 233 9.06 5.79 -9.33
CA PHE A 233 10.33 5.88 -8.60
C PHE A 233 11.27 6.99 -9.13
N ASP A 234 10.73 7.92 -9.93
CA ASP A 234 11.46 9.01 -10.59
C ASP A 234 11.64 10.26 -9.71
N GLY A 235 11.12 10.22 -8.48
CA GLY A 235 11.13 11.35 -7.54
C GLY A 235 9.81 12.09 -7.47
N THR A 236 8.83 11.75 -8.32
CA THR A 236 7.46 12.28 -8.23
C THR A 236 6.90 12.06 -6.82
N TYR A 237 6.19 13.06 -6.30
CA TYR A 237 5.59 13.12 -4.95
C TYR A 237 6.55 13.04 -3.76
N THR A 238 7.87 12.93 -3.93
CA THR A 238 8.82 12.90 -2.78
C THR A 238 8.86 14.20 -1.98
N ASP A 239 8.38 15.30 -2.55
CA ASP A 239 8.22 16.61 -1.93
C ASP A 239 6.77 16.89 -1.48
N PHE A 240 5.86 15.90 -1.57
CA PHE A 240 4.47 16.05 -1.16
C PHE A 240 4.36 16.57 0.28
N ARG A 241 3.47 17.54 0.51
CA ARG A 241 3.14 18.06 1.84
C ARG A 241 1.63 18.07 2.01
N PRO A 242 1.08 17.45 3.07
CA PRO A 242 -0.34 17.54 3.35
C PRO A 242 -0.74 18.97 3.72
N ASP A 243 -2.00 19.34 3.48
CA ASP A 243 -2.55 20.58 4.04
C ASP A 243 -2.48 20.50 5.57
N PRO A 244 -1.89 21.48 6.27
CA PRO A 244 -1.72 21.44 7.72
C PRO A 244 -3.06 21.44 8.50
N ARG A 245 -4.18 21.74 7.84
CA ARG A 245 -5.52 21.68 8.44
C ARG A 245 -6.11 20.27 8.42
N TRP A 246 -5.49 19.32 7.72
CA TRP A 246 -5.99 17.95 7.66
C TRP A 246 -5.77 17.21 8.97
N SER A 247 -6.85 16.76 9.59
CA SER A 247 -6.80 15.92 10.77
C SER A 247 -6.51 14.45 10.43
N ALA A 248 -6.08 13.72 11.45
CA ALA A 248 -6.06 12.26 11.45
C ALA A 248 -7.44 11.68 11.08
N LEU A 249 -7.41 10.59 10.32
CA LEU A 249 -8.60 9.91 9.80
C LEU A 249 -9.09 8.90 10.82
N ARG A 250 -10.42 8.76 10.97
CA ARG A 250 -11.04 7.94 12.00
C ARG A 250 -11.96 6.90 11.38
N LEU A 251 -11.97 5.71 11.98
CA LEU A 251 -12.90 4.64 11.65
C LEU A 251 -14.09 4.65 12.63
N PRO A 252 -15.25 4.09 12.22
CA PRO A 252 -16.33 3.87 13.17
C PRO A 252 -15.90 2.87 14.26
N ALA A 253 -16.54 2.99 15.43
CA ALA A 253 -16.21 2.15 16.59
C ALA A 253 -16.49 0.64 16.35
N THR A 254 -17.45 0.34 15.47
CA THR A 254 -17.80 -1.03 15.10
C THR A 254 -17.63 -1.21 13.60
N LEU A 255 -16.91 -2.25 13.23
CA LEU A 255 -16.68 -2.66 11.85
C LEU A 255 -17.12 -4.11 11.69
N ASP A 256 -17.75 -4.41 10.56
CA ASP A 256 -18.15 -5.77 10.22
C ASP A 256 -16.95 -6.51 9.58
N PRO A 257 -16.45 -7.60 10.18
CA PRO A 257 -15.37 -8.40 9.58
C PRO A 257 -15.84 -9.24 8.38
N GLN A 258 -17.15 -9.33 8.13
CA GLN A 258 -17.74 -9.99 6.97
C GLN A 258 -18.73 -9.03 6.32
N PRO A 259 -18.27 -7.90 5.75
CA PRO A 259 -19.17 -6.98 5.07
C PRO A 259 -19.92 -7.81 4.05
N GLY A 260 -21.23 -7.94 4.27
CA GLY A 260 -22.04 -8.90 3.52
C GLY A 260 -21.76 -8.76 2.04
N LEU A 261 -21.67 -9.88 1.31
CA LEU A 261 -21.99 -9.85 -0.11
C LEU A 261 -23.37 -9.21 -0.16
N ALA A 262 -23.47 -7.93 -0.48
CA ALA A 262 -24.75 -7.30 -0.74
C ALA A 262 -25.41 -8.21 -1.77
N GLY A 263 -26.56 -8.78 -1.39
CA GLY A 263 -27.22 -9.87 -2.12
C GLY A 263 -27.59 -9.53 -3.55
#